data_AF-A0A1H5FN17-F1
#
_entry.id   AF-A0A1H5FN17-F1
#
_cell.length_a   1.000
_cell.length_b   1.000
_cell.length_c   1.000
_cell.angle_alpha   90.00
_cell.angle_beta   90.00
_cell.angle_gamma   90.00
#
_symmetry.space_group_name_H-M   'P 1'
#
loop_
_entity.id
_entity.type
_entity.pdbx_description
1 polymer ?
#
loop_
_entity_poly.entity_id
_entity_poly.type
_entity_poly.pdbx_seq_one_letter_code
_entity_poly.pdbx_strand_id
1 'polypeptide(L)'
;MSAAALVAVALSLVSAVAYAAAAVAQERLAAKTAGTGLLRLLGSGAWWAAVGLNAGAALLHVVALKYGPLTLVQPLGALTLVAAVPMGARAAGRRVTATEWRGTALTLLGLGALLITASGPAPHQVLSLTEALAVAGTTAALIGVLSRPGARPGLRHATASGFASGVASALTQTVTVAATDRPGPALSAEVIVVALLVAAFAVGGLLLSQTAYRGGLGAPLAVVTLSNPVAAAVIGLALLGQGLQDGVWGVLLALTGAGLASWGVVLLTRVTPAPVVEPDDEHPVAAVLALDPTLLPRQSPEPRKLTSL
;
A
#
# COMPACT_ATOMS: atom_id res chain seq x y z
N MET A 1 4.72 19.11 -25.42
CA MET A 1 5.45 18.31 -24.40
C MET A 1 6.74 17.81 -25.03
N SER A 2 7.87 17.84 -24.32
CA SER A 2 9.14 17.33 -24.85
C SER A 2 9.14 15.79 -24.91
N ALA A 3 10.00 15.20 -25.76
CA ALA A 3 10.15 13.75 -25.84
C ALA A 3 10.55 13.13 -24.49
N ALA A 4 11.41 13.80 -23.72
CA ALA A 4 11.78 13.39 -22.37
C ALA A 4 10.56 13.37 -21.41
N ALA A 5 9.69 14.38 -21.46
CA ALA A 5 8.48 14.40 -20.66
C ALA A 5 7.53 13.24 -21.00
N LEU A 6 7.41 12.88 -22.29
CA LEU A 6 6.61 11.72 -22.69
C LEU A 6 7.20 10.40 -22.16
N VAL A 7 8.53 10.25 -22.19
CA VAL A 7 9.22 9.09 -21.59
C VAL A 7 8.97 9.03 -20.08
N ALA A 8 9.08 10.16 -19.37
CA ALA A 8 8.80 10.22 -17.94
C ALA A 8 7.36 9.82 -17.62
N VAL A 9 6.38 10.32 -18.38
CA VAL A 9 4.97 9.94 -18.24
C VAL A 9 4.79 8.44 -18.48
N ALA A 10 5.30 7.90 -19.58
CA ALA A 10 5.16 6.49 -19.93
C ALA A 10 5.75 5.57 -18.84
N LEU A 11 6.98 5.85 -18.40
CA LEU A 11 7.64 5.09 -17.34
C LEU A 11 6.88 5.18 -16.01
N SER A 12 6.36 6.36 -15.68
CA SER A 12 5.56 6.56 -14.45
C SER A 12 4.26 5.77 -14.48
N LEU A 13 3.58 5.70 -15.64
CA LEU A 13 2.35 4.92 -15.80
C LEU A 13 2.62 3.41 -15.70
N VAL A 14 3.70 2.93 -16.33
CA VAL A 14 4.09 1.51 -16.23
C VAL A 14 4.48 1.18 -14.78
N SER A 15 5.24 2.05 -14.12
CA SER A 15 5.57 1.93 -12.70
C SER A 15 4.32 1.85 -11.83
N ALA A 16 3.35 2.75 -12.04
CA ALA A 16 2.11 2.79 -11.27
C ALA A 16 1.30 1.49 -11.40
N VAL A 17 1.20 0.93 -12.62
CA VAL A 17 0.55 -0.36 -12.88
C VAL A 17 1.32 -1.53 -12.28
N ALA A 18 2.66 -1.51 -12.33
CA ALA A 18 3.49 -2.55 -11.73
C ALA A 18 3.35 -2.56 -10.19
N TYR A 19 3.33 -1.39 -9.54
CA TYR A 19 3.01 -1.27 -8.11
C TYR A 19 1.61 -1.77 -7.79
N ALA A 20 0.62 -1.43 -8.62
CA ALA A 20 -0.76 -1.90 -8.44
C ALA A 20 -0.85 -3.44 -8.54
N ALA A 21 -0.17 -4.03 -9.54
CA ALA A 21 -0.07 -5.48 -9.69
C ALA A 21 0.59 -6.13 -8.48
N ALA A 22 1.67 -5.54 -7.97
CA ALA A 22 2.36 -6.01 -6.77
C ALA A 22 1.43 -5.99 -5.56
N ALA A 23 0.70 -4.88 -5.35
CA ALA A 23 -0.20 -4.72 -4.23
C ALA A 23 -1.38 -5.72 -4.27
N VAL A 24 -1.95 -5.97 -5.45
CA VAL A 24 -2.98 -7.01 -5.65
C VAL A 24 -2.42 -8.42 -5.40
N ALA A 25 -1.20 -8.71 -5.87
CA ALA A 25 -0.56 -9.99 -5.59
C ALA A 25 -0.32 -10.19 -4.08
N GLN A 26 0.12 -9.13 -3.40
CA GLN A 26 0.31 -9.10 -1.95
C GLN A 26 -1.00 -9.31 -1.20
N GLU A 27 -2.09 -8.63 -1.57
CA GLU A 27 -3.43 -8.82 -0.99
C GLU A 27 -3.88 -10.28 -1.08
N ARG A 28 -3.84 -10.86 -2.28
CA ARG A 28 -4.27 -12.26 -2.49
C ARG A 28 -3.43 -13.23 -1.68
N LEU A 29 -2.12 -12.99 -1.62
CA LEU A 29 -1.21 -13.79 -0.82
C LEU A 29 -1.49 -13.60 0.68
N ALA A 30 -1.80 -12.38 1.13
CA ALA A 30 -2.12 -12.05 2.51
C ALA A 30 -3.41 -12.73 2.97
N ALA A 31 -4.43 -12.78 2.11
CA ALA A 31 -5.68 -13.49 2.36
C ALA A 31 -5.44 -15.00 2.50
N LYS A 32 -4.61 -15.61 1.63
CA LYS A 32 -4.32 -17.05 1.64
C LYS A 32 -3.39 -17.50 2.77
N THR A 33 -2.50 -16.64 3.22
CA THR A 33 -1.46 -16.99 4.21
C THR A 33 -1.76 -16.48 5.61
N ALA A 34 -2.97 -15.94 5.83
CA ALA A 34 -3.42 -15.47 7.13
C ALA A 34 -3.22 -16.56 8.20
N GLY A 35 -2.37 -16.26 9.20
CA GLY A 35 -2.07 -17.19 10.30
C GLY A 35 -0.96 -18.22 10.06
N THR A 36 -0.39 -18.31 8.86
CA THR A 36 0.59 -19.37 8.52
C THR A 36 2.07 -19.03 8.78
N GLY A 37 2.35 -17.82 9.26
CA GLY A 37 3.70 -17.38 9.66
C GLY A 37 4.58 -16.83 8.54
N LEU A 38 5.62 -16.06 8.90
CA LEU A 38 6.52 -15.36 7.97
C LEU A 38 7.35 -16.33 7.10
N LEU A 39 7.81 -17.45 7.66
CA LEU A 39 8.67 -18.40 6.92
C LEU A 39 7.96 -19.00 5.70
N ARG A 40 6.67 -19.35 5.82
CA ARG A 40 5.89 -19.88 4.70
C ARG A 40 5.66 -18.83 3.62
N LEU A 41 5.51 -17.55 4.02
CA LEU A 41 5.43 -16.45 3.07
C LEU A 41 6.72 -16.31 2.26
N LEU A 42 7.87 -16.33 2.93
CA LEU A 42 9.18 -16.19 2.28
C LEU A 42 9.54 -17.38 1.36
N GLY A 43 8.98 -18.57 1.61
CA GLY A 43 9.09 -19.72 0.72
C GLY A 43 8.17 -19.68 -0.50
N SER A 44 7.26 -18.71 -0.60
CA SER A 44 6.31 -18.62 -1.72
C SER A 44 6.93 -17.95 -2.94
N GLY A 45 6.90 -18.62 -4.10
CA GLY A 45 7.28 -17.97 -5.37
C GLY A 45 6.42 -16.74 -5.70
N ALA A 46 5.15 -16.73 -5.26
CA ALA A 46 4.26 -15.59 -5.43
C ALA A 46 4.68 -14.37 -4.59
N TRP A 47 5.29 -14.59 -3.42
CA TRP A 47 5.87 -13.52 -2.62
C TRP A 47 7.01 -12.83 -3.37
N TRP A 48 7.96 -13.61 -3.89
CA TRP A 48 9.10 -13.06 -4.62
C TRP A 48 8.71 -12.42 -5.95
N ALA A 49 7.66 -12.91 -6.62
CA ALA A 49 7.06 -12.21 -7.76
C ALA A 49 6.53 -10.83 -7.36
N ALA A 50 5.83 -10.71 -6.23
CA ALA A 50 5.33 -9.43 -5.73
C ALA A 50 6.47 -8.48 -5.29
N VAL A 51 7.53 -9.02 -4.65
CA VAL A 51 8.76 -8.28 -4.34
C VAL A 51 9.41 -7.77 -5.62
N GLY A 52 9.56 -8.63 -6.63
CA GLY A 52 10.14 -8.27 -7.93
C GLY A 52 9.33 -7.20 -8.66
N LEU A 53 8.00 -7.27 -8.62
CA LEU A 53 7.13 -6.23 -9.17
C LEU A 53 7.30 -4.89 -8.44
N ASN A 54 7.37 -4.89 -7.10
CA ASN A 54 7.65 -3.69 -6.32
C ASN A 54 9.02 -3.08 -6.67
N ALA A 55 10.07 -3.91 -6.74
CA ALA A 55 11.42 -3.47 -7.08
C ALA A 55 11.51 -2.91 -8.50
N GLY A 56 10.89 -3.60 -9.48
CA GLY A 56 10.81 -3.14 -10.86
C GLY A 56 10.03 -1.83 -10.99
N ALA A 57 8.90 -1.70 -10.28
CA ALA A 57 8.12 -0.48 -10.25
C ALA A 57 8.90 0.69 -9.65
N ALA A 58 9.63 0.46 -8.55
CA ALA A 58 10.52 1.45 -7.95
C ALA A 58 11.62 1.90 -8.91
N LEU A 59 12.27 0.95 -9.59
CA LEU A 59 13.31 1.26 -10.57
C LEU A 59 12.76 2.11 -11.73
N LEU A 60 11.62 1.73 -12.29
CA LEU A 60 10.96 2.51 -13.35
C LEU A 60 10.61 3.92 -12.88
N HIS A 61 10.17 4.07 -11.62
CA HIS A 61 9.88 5.37 -11.02
C HIS A 61 11.13 6.25 -10.91
N VAL A 62 12.24 5.69 -10.41
CA VAL A 62 13.53 6.39 -10.32
C VAL A 62 14.05 6.78 -11.71
N VAL A 63 13.95 5.88 -12.68
CA VAL A 63 14.33 6.19 -14.07
C VAL A 63 13.44 7.29 -14.65
N ALA A 64 12.14 7.33 -14.35
CA ALA A 64 11.26 8.41 -14.78
C ALA A 64 11.71 9.79 -14.27
N LEU A 65 12.25 9.87 -13.04
CA LEU A 65 12.80 11.10 -12.47
C LEU A 65 14.03 11.63 -13.21
N LYS A 66 14.74 10.78 -13.98
CA LYS A 66 15.82 11.22 -14.88
C LYS A 66 15.28 12.00 -16.08
N TYR A 67 14.03 11.74 -16.49
CA TYR A 67 13.44 12.30 -17.71
C TYR A 67 12.37 13.37 -17.45
N GLY A 68 11.90 13.51 -16.20
CA GLY A 68 10.86 14.46 -15.84
C GLY A 68 10.95 14.93 -14.38
N PRO A 69 10.39 16.10 -14.07
CA PRO A 69 10.46 16.66 -12.72
C PRO A 69 9.62 15.83 -11.73
N LEU A 70 10.03 15.85 -10.46
CA LEU A 70 9.30 15.17 -9.37
C LEU A 70 7.83 15.61 -9.28
N THR A 71 7.56 16.90 -9.51
CA THR A 71 6.20 17.48 -9.54
C THR A 71 5.31 16.88 -10.63
N LEU A 72 5.88 16.25 -11.66
CA LEU A 72 5.16 15.50 -12.68
C LEU A 72 5.07 14.00 -12.35
N VAL A 73 6.18 13.40 -11.92
CA VAL A 73 6.30 11.95 -11.71
C VAL A 73 5.53 11.48 -10.48
N GLN A 74 5.52 12.28 -9.40
CA GLN A 74 4.91 11.90 -8.12
C GLN A 74 3.38 11.82 -8.18
N PRO A 75 2.65 12.77 -8.79
CA PRO A 75 1.20 12.61 -9.02
C PRO A 75 0.85 11.39 -9.88
N LEU A 76 1.68 11.05 -10.87
CA LEU A 76 1.47 9.84 -11.69
C LEU A 76 1.71 8.56 -10.89
N GLY A 77 2.64 8.56 -9.93
CA GLY A 77 2.82 7.47 -8.98
C GLY A 77 1.56 7.21 -8.14
N ALA A 78 0.81 8.25 -7.78
CA ALA A 78 -0.45 8.09 -7.04
C ALA A 78 -1.52 7.31 -7.84
N LEU A 79 -1.42 7.24 -9.18
CA LEU A 79 -2.29 6.44 -10.03
C LEU A 79 -2.18 4.93 -9.75
N THR A 80 -1.19 4.49 -8.97
CA THR A 80 -1.18 3.12 -8.39
C THR A 80 -2.50 2.79 -7.73
N LEU A 81 -3.10 3.71 -6.97
CA LEU A 81 -4.41 3.46 -6.34
C LEU A 81 -5.52 3.30 -7.39
N VAL A 82 -5.51 4.14 -8.43
CA VAL A 82 -6.49 4.09 -9.56
C VAL A 82 -6.40 2.77 -10.31
N ALA A 83 -5.20 2.23 -10.50
CA ALA A 83 -5.00 0.95 -11.16
C ALA A 83 -5.30 -0.24 -10.23
N ALA A 84 -4.93 -0.14 -8.95
CA ALA A 84 -5.05 -1.24 -7.99
C ALA A 84 -6.50 -1.59 -7.66
N VAL A 85 -7.38 -0.60 -7.50
CA VAL A 85 -8.81 -0.85 -7.19
C VAL A 85 -9.51 -1.72 -8.25
N PRO A 86 -9.49 -1.39 -9.55
CA PRO A 86 -10.09 -2.24 -10.59
C PRO A 86 -9.36 -3.56 -10.76
N MET A 87 -8.03 -3.60 -10.65
CA MET A 87 -7.28 -4.85 -10.71
C MET A 87 -7.64 -5.80 -9.56
N GLY A 88 -7.74 -5.29 -8.34
CA GLY A 88 -8.15 -6.06 -7.15
C GLY A 88 -9.59 -6.54 -7.26
N ALA A 89 -10.52 -5.68 -7.68
CA ALA A 89 -11.91 -6.07 -7.93
C ALA A 89 -12.01 -7.20 -8.96
N ARG A 90 -11.29 -7.08 -10.09
CA ARG A 90 -11.26 -8.12 -11.13
C ARG A 90 -10.64 -9.41 -10.63
N ALA A 91 -9.55 -9.33 -9.84
CA ALA A 91 -8.90 -10.50 -9.26
C ALA A 91 -9.77 -11.22 -8.20
N ALA A 92 -10.71 -10.50 -7.60
CA ALA A 92 -11.73 -11.03 -6.69
C ALA A 92 -13.05 -11.39 -7.40
N GLY A 93 -13.11 -11.36 -8.73
CA GLY A 93 -14.32 -11.74 -9.49
C GLY A 93 -15.50 -10.76 -9.37
N ARG A 94 -15.26 -9.52 -8.91
CA ARG A 94 -16.30 -8.51 -8.69
C ARG A 94 -16.09 -7.25 -9.54
N ARG A 95 -17.12 -6.41 -9.59
CA ARG A 95 -17.05 -5.07 -10.19
C ARG A 95 -16.65 -4.03 -9.14
N VAL A 96 -16.02 -2.94 -9.59
CA VAL A 96 -15.71 -1.79 -8.75
C VAL A 96 -17.01 -1.04 -8.45
N THR A 97 -17.24 -0.74 -7.17
CA THR A 97 -18.42 0.00 -6.72
C THR A 97 -18.24 1.51 -6.93
N ALA A 98 -19.36 2.25 -7.02
CA ALA A 98 -19.31 3.71 -7.08
C ALA A 98 -18.64 4.34 -5.84
N THR A 99 -18.79 3.70 -4.67
CA THR A 99 -18.15 4.12 -3.42
C THR A 99 -16.62 3.98 -3.48
N GLU A 100 -16.11 2.90 -4.07
CA GLU A 100 -14.66 2.72 -4.30
C GLU A 100 -14.10 3.78 -5.24
N TRP A 101 -14.80 4.10 -6.32
CA TRP A 101 -14.40 5.15 -7.25
C TRP A 101 -14.35 6.52 -6.58
N ARG A 102 -15.41 6.88 -5.82
CA ARG A 102 -15.44 8.13 -5.05
C ARG A 102 -14.34 8.18 -4.01
N GLY A 103 -14.13 7.09 -3.28
CA GLY A 103 -13.07 6.99 -2.27
C GLY A 103 -11.68 7.18 -2.86
N THR A 104 -11.43 6.54 -4.01
CA THR A 104 -10.18 6.68 -4.78
C THR A 104 -9.98 8.12 -5.26
N ALA A 105 -11.01 8.72 -5.86
CA ALA A 105 -10.94 10.09 -6.36
C ALA A 105 -10.67 11.11 -5.23
N LEU A 106 -11.41 11.03 -4.12
CA LEU A 106 -11.20 11.89 -2.95
C LEU A 106 -9.80 11.72 -2.35
N THR A 107 -9.31 10.48 -2.29
CA THR A 107 -7.95 10.18 -1.81
C THR A 107 -6.90 10.89 -2.68
N LEU A 108 -7.04 10.81 -4.00
CA LEU A 108 -6.09 11.40 -4.94
C LEU A 108 -6.14 12.93 -4.97
N LEU A 109 -7.35 13.50 -4.89
CA LEU A 109 -7.51 14.95 -4.78
C LEU A 109 -6.86 15.46 -3.48
N GLY A 110 -7.11 14.77 -2.37
CA GLY A 110 -6.51 15.11 -1.09
C GLY A 110 -4.99 15.00 -1.09
N LEU A 111 -4.46 13.90 -1.66
CA LEU A 111 -3.03 13.71 -1.85
C LEU A 111 -2.43 14.80 -2.76
N GLY A 112 -3.06 15.13 -3.87
CA GLY A 112 -2.60 16.19 -4.78
C GLY A 112 -2.48 17.53 -4.06
N ALA A 113 -3.48 17.91 -3.26
CA ALA A 113 -3.42 19.11 -2.44
C ALA A 113 -2.27 19.08 -1.43
N LEU A 114 -2.06 17.96 -0.73
CA LEU A 114 -0.92 17.79 0.18
C LEU A 114 0.42 17.93 -0.53
N LEU A 115 0.57 17.31 -1.70
CA LEU A 115 1.81 17.37 -2.48
C LEU A 115 2.12 18.77 -2.98
N ILE A 116 1.12 19.52 -3.45
CA ILE A 116 1.29 20.92 -3.87
C ILE A 116 1.86 21.74 -2.70
N THR A 117 1.29 21.58 -1.50
CA THR A 117 1.75 22.33 -0.31
C THR A 117 3.14 21.92 0.18
N ALA A 118 3.51 20.66 -0.02
CA ALA A 118 4.79 20.09 0.40
C ALA A 118 5.91 20.25 -0.64
N SER A 119 5.62 20.77 -1.84
CA SER A 119 6.58 20.92 -2.96
C SER A 119 7.56 22.10 -2.79
N GLY A 120 7.89 22.50 -1.55
CA GLY A 120 8.89 23.52 -1.25
C GLY A 120 10.25 23.26 -1.92
N PRO A 121 11.15 24.26 -2.03
CA PRO A 121 12.47 24.08 -2.59
C PRO A 121 13.16 22.84 -2.00
N ALA A 122 13.88 22.10 -2.86
CA ALA A 122 14.63 20.93 -2.42
C ALA A 122 15.53 21.32 -1.24
N PRO A 123 15.59 20.51 -0.17
CA PRO A 123 16.32 20.88 1.01
C PRO A 123 17.80 21.01 0.66
N HIS A 124 18.41 22.12 1.06
CA HIS A 124 19.84 22.37 0.87
C HIS A 124 20.70 21.64 1.91
N GLN A 125 20.04 21.05 2.92
CA GLN A 125 20.64 20.32 4.02
C GLN A 125 20.27 18.85 3.91
N VAL A 126 21.24 17.99 4.23
CA VAL A 126 21.05 16.55 4.41
C VAL A 126 20.98 16.23 5.89
N LEU A 127 20.30 15.14 6.25
CA LEU A 127 20.30 14.66 7.63
C LEU A 127 21.73 14.29 8.03
N SER A 128 22.18 14.78 9.19
CA SER A 128 23.34 14.22 9.86
C SER A 128 23.07 12.78 10.28
N LEU A 129 24.11 11.97 10.51
CA LEU A 129 23.95 10.60 11.00
C LEU A 129 23.11 10.55 12.30
N THR A 130 23.28 11.51 13.20
CA THR A 130 22.52 11.59 14.45
C THR A 130 21.03 11.84 14.20
N GLU A 131 20.68 12.74 13.28
CA GLU A 131 19.29 13.00 12.89
C GLU A 131 18.69 11.80 12.16
N ALA A 132 19.45 11.16 11.27
CA ALA A 132 19.04 9.93 10.60
C ALA A 132 18.73 8.81 11.60
N LEU A 133 19.59 8.61 12.61
CA LEU A 133 19.37 7.65 13.69
C LEU A 133 18.19 8.03 14.58
N ALA A 134 18.00 9.32 14.89
CA ALA A 134 16.86 9.80 15.68
C ALA A 134 15.52 9.58 14.95
N VAL A 135 15.46 9.90 13.65
CA VAL A 135 14.29 9.65 12.79
C VAL A 135 14.01 8.15 12.69
N ALA A 136 15.04 7.35 12.46
CA ALA A 136 14.93 5.90 12.40
C ALA A 136 14.40 5.33 13.72
N GLY A 137 15.00 5.70 14.86
CA GLY A 137 14.58 5.24 16.18
C GLY A 137 13.14 5.64 16.53
N THR A 138 12.77 6.89 16.26
CA THR A 138 11.40 7.40 16.50
C THR A 138 10.38 6.67 15.63
N THR A 139 10.71 6.43 14.37
CA THR A 139 9.82 5.72 13.44
C THR A 139 9.70 4.24 13.81
N ALA A 140 10.79 3.59 14.20
CA ALA A 140 10.76 2.21 14.69
C ALA A 140 9.89 2.08 15.95
N ALA A 141 9.96 3.04 16.88
CA ALA A 141 9.09 3.07 18.05
C ALA A 141 7.60 3.24 17.67
N LEU A 142 7.30 4.17 16.73
CA LEU A 142 5.94 4.35 16.21
C LEU A 142 5.41 3.07 15.54
N ILE A 143 6.21 2.42 14.71
CA ILE A 143 5.87 1.13 14.09
C ILE A 143 5.59 0.09 15.18
N GLY A 144 6.44 -0.01 16.20
CA GLY A 144 6.24 -0.92 17.33
C GLY A 144 4.91 -0.68 18.06
N VAL A 145 4.51 0.59 18.24
CA VAL A 145 3.21 0.98 18.83
C VAL A 145 2.03 0.59 17.93
N LEU A 146 2.14 0.81 16.62
CA LEU A 146 1.09 0.54 15.65
C LEU A 146 0.91 -0.97 15.36
N SER A 147 1.98 -1.74 15.50
CA SER A 147 2.06 -3.17 15.18
C SER A 147 2.17 -4.07 16.41
N ARG A 148 1.70 -3.60 17.57
CA ARG A 148 1.69 -4.38 18.82
C ARG A 148 0.98 -5.74 18.65
N PRO A 149 1.47 -6.82 19.30
CA PRO A 149 0.79 -8.11 19.30
C PRO A 149 -0.68 -7.98 19.71
N GLY A 150 -1.57 -8.64 18.96
CA GLY A 150 -3.02 -8.55 19.16
C GLY A 150 -3.71 -7.38 18.43
N ALA A 151 -2.97 -6.46 17.81
CA ALA A 151 -3.57 -5.46 16.93
C ALA A 151 -4.18 -6.14 15.70
N ARG A 152 -5.44 -5.81 15.38
CA ARG A 152 -6.09 -6.30 14.17
C ARG A 152 -5.33 -5.80 12.93
N PRO A 153 -4.98 -6.67 11.97
CA PRO A 153 -4.40 -6.25 10.69
C PRO A 153 -5.30 -5.22 9.98
N GLY A 154 -4.69 -4.28 9.25
CA GLY A 154 -5.42 -3.22 8.55
C GLY A 154 -4.69 -1.88 8.58
N LEU A 155 -5.44 -0.79 8.77
CA LEU A 155 -4.94 0.58 8.57
C LEU A 155 -3.75 0.97 9.44
N ARG A 156 -3.62 0.40 10.65
CA ARG A 156 -2.46 0.64 11.52
C ARG A 156 -1.15 0.16 10.89
N HIS A 157 -1.18 -1.02 10.27
CA HIS A 157 -0.04 -1.59 9.57
C HIS A 157 0.22 -0.87 8.24
N ALA A 158 -0.83 -0.39 7.56
CA ALA A 158 -0.69 0.46 6.38
C ALA A 158 -0.01 1.80 6.74
N THR A 159 -0.40 2.41 7.86
CA THR A 159 0.22 3.64 8.37
C THR A 159 1.68 3.39 8.69
N ALA A 160 1.97 2.35 9.49
CA ALA A 160 3.33 1.95 9.83
C ALA A 160 4.19 1.67 8.58
N SER A 161 3.63 0.99 7.58
CA SER A 161 4.30 0.73 6.31
C SER A 161 4.61 2.01 5.55
N GLY A 162 3.67 2.95 5.44
CA GLY A 162 3.91 4.18 4.70
C GLY A 162 4.92 5.09 5.41
N PHE A 163 4.93 5.14 6.74
CA PHE A 163 5.97 5.82 7.50
C PHE A 163 7.36 5.18 7.32
N ALA A 164 7.43 3.85 7.33
CA ALA A 164 8.67 3.12 7.03
C ALA A 164 9.21 3.50 5.63
N SER A 165 8.34 3.49 4.61
CA SER A 165 8.71 3.91 3.26
C SER A 165 9.16 5.37 3.20
N GLY A 166 8.47 6.28 3.88
CA GLY A 166 8.80 7.72 3.87
C GLY A 166 10.17 8.01 4.49
N VAL A 167 10.49 7.34 5.59
CA VAL A 167 11.83 7.40 6.19
C VAL A 167 12.88 6.78 5.27
N ALA A 168 12.61 5.61 4.69
CA ALA A 168 13.54 5.00 3.74
C ALA A 168 13.85 5.95 2.56
N SER A 169 12.84 6.64 2.02
CA SER A 169 13.02 7.64 0.97
C SER A 169 13.86 8.84 1.42
N ALA A 170 13.58 9.43 2.58
CA ALA A 170 14.35 10.56 3.12
C ALA A 170 15.83 10.19 3.39
N LEU A 171 16.07 9.00 3.94
CA LEU A 171 17.41 8.47 4.15
C LEU A 171 18.13 8.15 2.83
N THR A 172 17.43 7.66 1.82
CA THR A 172 17.99 7.41 0.48
C THR A 172 18.48 8.70 -0.17
N GLN A 173 17.74 9.80 -0.01
CA GLN A 173 18.15 11.11 -0.49
C GLN A 173 19.45 11.56 0.20
N THR A 174 19.55 11.36 1.51
CA THR A 174 20.76 11.64 2.30
C THR A 174 21.97 10.87 1.76
N VAL A 175 21.83 9.57 1.50
CA VAL A 175 22.90 8.73 0.91
C VAL A 175 23.28 9.21 -0.48
N THR A 176 22.28 9.52 -1.32
CA THR A 176 22.51 9.95 -2.70
C THR A 176 23.34 11.24 -2.73
N VAL A 177 22.93 12.26 -1.98
CA VAL A 177 23.64 13.54 -1.91
C VAL A 177 25.04 13.36 -1.32
N ALA A 178 25.18 12.57 -0.23
CA ALA A 178 26.48 12.30 0.37
C ALA A 178 27.44 11.58 -0.59
N ALA A 179 26.93 10.72 -1.48
CA ALA A 179 27.72 9.97 -2.45
C ALA A 179 28.14 10.81 -3.68
N THR A 180 27.35 11.80 -4.09
CA THR A 180 27.68 12.67 -5.24
C THR A 180 28.51 13.90 -4.87
N ASP A 181 28.31 14.49 -3.69
CA ASP A 181 28.87 15.81 -3.37
C ASP A 181 30.10 15.79 -2.46
N ARG A 182 30.45 14.64 -1.84
CA ARG A 182 31.64 14.53 -0.97
C ARG A 182 32.81 13.83 -1.68
N PRO A 183 34.00 14.47 -1.78
CA PRO A 183 35.22 13.75 -2.16
C PRO A 183 35.63 12.80 -1.02
N GLY A 184 35.39 11.50 -1.20
CA GLY A 184 35.71 10.46 -0.21
C GLY A 184 35.40 9.05 -0.73
N PRO A 185 35.72 7.98 0.03
CA PRO A 185 35.39 6.63 -0.37
C PRO A 185 33.87 6.45 -0.48
N ALA A 186 33.40 5.89 -1.60
CA ALA A 186 31.97 5.64 -1.85
C ALA A 186 31.29 4.73 -0.82
N LEU A 187 32.07 4.04 0.04
CA LEU A 187 31.62 3.09 1.05
C LEU A 187 32.14 3.47 2.46
N SER A 188 31.85 4.68 2.92
CA SER A 188 32.12 5.05 4.31
C SER A 188 31.21 4.27 5.26
N ALA A 189 31.62 4.08 6.52
CA ALA A 189 30.80 3.43 7.54
C ALA A 189 29.43 4.10 7.73
N GLU A 190 29.37 5.43 7.60
CA GLU A 190 28.13 6.22 7.64
C GLU A 190 27.18 5.83 6.50
N VAL A 191 27.68 5.78 5.26
CA VAL A 191 26.88 5.38 4.08
C VAL A 191 26.36 3.95 4.24
N ILE A 192 27.18 3.03 4.76
CA ILE A 192 26.78 1.64 5.01
C ILE A 192 25.65 1.58 6.05
N VAL A 193 25.78 2.29 7.17
CA VAL A 193 24.74 2.33 8.21
C VAL A 193 23.43 2.87 7.66
N VAL A 194 23.45 3.98 6.94
CA VAL A 194 22.22 4.56 6.37
C VAL A 194 21.62 3.65 5.30
N ALA A 195 22.43 3.02 4.45
CA ALA A 195 21.96 2.04 3.47
C ALA A 195 21.28 0.83 4.14
N LEU A 196 21.83 0.34 5.25
CA LEU A 196 21.21 -0.73 6.04
C LEU A 196 19.88 -0.29 6.66
N LEU A 197 19.78 0.95 7.16
CA LEU A 197 18.52 1.51 7.65
C LEU A 197 17.47 1.60 6.54
N VAL A 198 17.85 2.11 5.37
CA VAL A 198 16.98 2.15 4.18
C VAL A 198 16.46 0.76 3.84
N ALA A 199 17.36 -0.24 3.77
CA ALA A 199 16.98 -1.62 3.48
C ALA A 199 16.02 -2.19 4.55
N ALA A 200 16.32 -1.96 5.83
CA ALA A 200 15.50 -2.41 6.94
C ALA A 200 14.08 -1.81 6.90
N PHE A 201 13.95 -0.51 6.66
CA PHE A 201 12.65 0.15 6.53
C PHE A 201 11.90 -0.24 5.26
N ALA A 202 12.58 -0.41 4.13
CA ALA A 202 11.96 -0.87 2.90
C ALA A 202 11.37 -2.28 3.04
N VAL A 203 12.16 -3.22 3.59
CA VAL A 203 11.71 -4.60 3.84
C VAL A 203 10.64 -4.64 4.91
N GLY A 204 10.84 -3.93 6.03
CA GLY A 204 9.87 -3.83 7.11
C GLY A 204 8.54 -3.24 6.64
N GLY A 205 8.60 -2.16 5.86
CA GLY A 205 7.44 -1.56 5.21
C GLY A 205 6.69 -2.55 4.33
N LEU A 206 7.39 -3.30 3.47
CA LEU A 206 6.77 -4.31 2.61
C LEU A 206 6.04 -5.41 3.41
N LEU A 207 6.63 -5.88 4.51
CA LEU A 207 6.02 -6.87 5.40
C LEU A 207 4.82 -6.31 6.18
N LEU A 208 4.89 -5.04 6.58
CA LEU A 208 3.78 -4.32 7.20
C LEU A 208 2.62 -4.13 6.21
N SER A 209 2.91 -3.76 4.96
CA SER A 209 1.92 -3.71 3.87
C SER A 209 1.26 -5.06 3.64
N GLN A 210 2.05 -6.14 3.59
CA GLN A 210 1.52 -7.51 3.49
C GLN A 210 0.53 -7.83 4.61
N THR A 211 0.83 -7.38 5.84
CA THR A 211 -0.08 -7.54 6.98
C THR A 211 -1.32 -6.66 6.83
N ALA A 212 -1.15 -5.43 6.35
CA ALA A 212 -2.24 -4.47 6.15
C ALA A 212 -3.28 -4.96 5.14
N TYR A 213 -2.85 -5.66 4.08
CA TYR A 213 -3.71 -6.14 3.00
C TYR A 213 -4.52 -7.39 3.33
N ARG A 214 -4.38 -7.98 4.53
CA ARG A 214 -5.17 -9.15 4.93
C ARG A 214 -6.68 -8.92 4.93
N GLY A 215 -7.12 -7.68 5.17
CA GLY A 215 -8.53 -7.29 5.22
C GLY A 215 -9.06 -6.66 3.91
N GLY A 216 -8.27 -6.69 2.83
CA GLY A 216 -8.58 -6.06 1.55
C GLY A 216 -7.58 -4.95 1.17
N LEU A 217 -7.60 -4.57 -0.10
CA LEU A 217 -6.57 -3.69 -0.67
C LEU A 217 -6.87 -2.19 -0.59
N GLY A 218 -8.11 -1.77 -0.90
CA GLY A 218 -8.42 -0.36 -1.21
C GLY A 218 -8.01 0.64 -0.13
N ALA A 219 -8.55 0.51 1.08
CA ALA A 219 -8.25 1.46 2.16
C ALA A 219 -6.80 1.37 2.68
N PRO A 220 -6.22 0.17 2.91
CA PRO A 220 -4.81 0.06 3.26
C PRO A 220 -3.86 0.67 2.22
N LEU A 221 -4.08 0.43 0.92
CA LEU A 221 -3.22 0.98 -0.12
C LEU A 221 -3.31 2.51 -0.19
N ALA A 222 -4.52 3.06 -0.03
CA ALA A 222 -4.71 4.51 0.10
C ALA A 222 -3.92 5.07 1.27
N VAL A 223 -3.99 4.44 2.46
CA VAL A 223 -3.24 4.87 3.65
C VAL A 223 -1.72 4.78 3.45
N VAL A 224 -1.20 3.72 2.83
CA VAL A 224 0.24 3.61 2.51
C VAL A 224 0.66 4.75 1.59
N THR A 225 -0.12 5.00 0.53
CA THR A 225 0.15 6.04 -0.47
C THR A 225 0.13 7.45 0.12
N LEU A 226 -0.73 7.71 1.10
CA LEU A 226 -0.80 8.99 1.82
C LEU A 226 0.29 9.15 2.87
N SER A 227 0.56 8.10 3.64
CA SER A 227 1.46 8.17 4.80
C SER A 227 2.91 8.43 4.38
N ASN A 228 3.32 7.93 3.21
CA ASN A 228 4.67 8.15 2.67
C ASN A 228 5.02 9.63 2.47
N PRO A 229 4.29 10.41 1.64
CA PRO A 229 4.55 11.83 1.49
C PRO A 229 4.29 12.64 2.76
N VAL A 230 3.37 12.23 3.63
CA VAL A 230 3.17 12.88 4.94
C VAL A 230 4.40 12.70 5.82
N ALA A 231 4.96 11.50 5.91
CA ALA A 231 6.19 11.25 6.67
C ALA A 231 7.37 12.05 6.10
N ALA A 232 7.51 12.07 4.78
CA ALA A 232 8.54 12.88 4.11
C ALA A 232 8.37 14.39 4.41
N ALA A 233 7.14 14.91 4.35
CA ALA A 233 6.84 16.29 4.68
C ALA A 233 7.15 16.63 6.14
N VAL A 234 6.79 15.76 7.09
CA VAL A 234 7.12 15.96 8.52
C VAL A 234 8.63 16.03 8.74
N ILE A 235 9.40 15.13 8.13
CA ILE A 235 10.88 15.15 8.21
C ILE A 235 11.43 16.45 7.60
N GLY A 236 10.93 16.83 6.42
CA GLY A 236 11.33 18.05 5.73
C GLY A 236 11.07 19.32 6.54
N LEU A 237 9.88 19.44 7.13
CA LEU A 237 9.49 20.60 7.94
C LEU A 237 10.26 20.65 9.27
N ALA A 238 10.43 19.52 9.95
CA ALA A 238 11.01 19.48 11.30
C ALA A 238 12.54 19.55 11.33
N LEU A 239 13.21 18.94 10.35
CA LEU A 239 14.66 18.72 10.38
C LEU A 239 15.40 19.39 9.24
N LEU A 240 14.75 19.60 8.09
CA LEU A 240 15.41 20.18 6.91
C LEU A 240 15.05 21.65 6.70
N GLY A 241 14.35 22.25 7.66
CA GLY A 241 13.94 23.66 7.63
C GLY A 241 13.01 24.01 6.46
N GLN A 242 12.35 23.02 5.86
CA GLN A 242 11.41 23.29 4.78
C GLN A 242 10.18 24.00 5.34
N GLY A 243 9.70 25.04 4.65
CA GLY A 243 8.41 25.67 4.95
C GLY A 243 7.31 25.05 4.09
N LEU A 244 6.06 25.16 4.55
CA LEU A 244 4.92 24.99 3.65
C LEU A 244 4.94 26.13 2.62
N GLN A 245 4.72 25.80 1.35
CA GLN A 245 4.53 26.85 0.34
C GLN A 245 3.31 27.71 0.69
N ASP A 246 3.36 29.01 0.39
CA ASP A 246 2.24 29.96 0.53
C ASP A 246 1.73 30.22 1.96
N GLY A 247 2.50 29.86 3.00
CA GLY A 247 2.20 30.22 4.39
C GLY A 247 0.83 29.72 4.87
N VAL A 248 -0.05 30.64 5.30
CA VAL A 248 -1.39 30.29 5.81
C VAL A 248 -2.27 29.60 4.76
N TRP A 249 -2.15 29.99 3.48
CA TRP A 249 -2.91 29.37 2.40
C TRP A 249 -2.45 27.94 2.13
N GLY A 250 -1.14 27.68 2.23
CA GLY A 250 -0.59 26.33 2.20
C GLY A 250 -1.12 25.46 3.33
N VAL A 251 -1.21 25.99 4.55
CA VAL A 251 -1.80 25.27 5.70
C VAL A 251 -3.27 24.92 5.43
N LEU A 252 -4.07 25.88 4.97
CA LEU A 252 -5.49 25.64 4.66
C LEU A 252 -5.68 24.59 3.55
N LEU A 253 -4.85 24.65 2.50
CA LEU A 253 -4.87 23.68 1.43
C LEU A 253 -4.44 22.28 1.92
N ALA A 254 -3.43 22.21 2.79
CA ALA A 254 -2.96 20.95 3.38
C ALA A 254 -4.04 20.33 4.28
N LEU A 255 -4.71 21.13 5.10
CA LEU A 255 -5.82 20.67 5.96
C LEU A 255 -7.01 20.19 5.13
N THR A 256 -7.37 20.92 4.07
CA THR A 256 -8.42 20.52 3.14
C THR A 256 -8.05 19.22 2.43
N GLY A 257 -6.81 19.11 1.97
CA GLY A 257 -6.26 17.91 1.35
C GLY A 257 -6.30 16.70 2.29
N ALA A 258 -5.86 16.87 3.53
CA ALA A 258 -5.93 15.84 4.57
C ALA A 258 -7.37 15.41 4.86
N GLY A 259 -8.32 16.34 4.90
CA GLY A 259 -9.74 16.06 5.08
C GLY A 259 -10.33 15.24 3.92
N LEU A 260 -10.08 15.64 2.67
CA LEU A 260 -10.50 14.90 1.48
C LEU A 260 -9.89 13.50 1.43
N ALA A 261 -8.59 13.40 1.70
CA ALA A 261 -7.87 12.14 1.74
C ALA A 261 -8.44 11.19 2.80
N SER A 262 -8.69 11.70 4.01
CA SER A 262 -9.27 10.94 5.11
C SER A 262 -10.69 10.46 4.78
N TRP A 263 -11.51 11.31 4.16
CA TRP A 263 -12.83 10.92 3.71
C TRP A 263 -12.75 9.83 2.63
N GLY A 264 -11.85 9.97 1.66
CA GLY A 264 -11.60 8.96 0.65
C GLY A 264 -11.27 7.60 1.25
N VAL A 265 -10.35 7.56 2.22
CA VAL A 265 -10.00 6.35 2.98
C VAL A 265 -11.21 5.78 3.71
N VAL A 266 -12.02 6.60 4.40
CA VAL A 266 -13.22 6.14 5.09
C VAL A 266 -14.21 5.50 4.12
N LEU A 267 -14.42 6.07 2.93
CA LEU A 267 -15.28 5.43 1.92
C LEU A 267 -14.73 4.06 1.48
N LEU A 268 -13.42 3.96 1.29
CA LEU A 268 -12.76 2.70 0.92
C LEU A 268 -12.89 1.64 2.03
N THR A 269 -12.88 2.03 3.31
CA THR A 269 -13.06 1.07 4.43
C THR A 269 -14.46 0.49 4.51
N ARG A 270 -15.47 1.21 4.01
CA ARG A 270 -16.87 0.78 4.05
C ARG A 270 -17.20 -0.27 3.00
N VAL A 271 -16.30 -0.50 2.04
CA VAL A 271 -16.49 -1.55 1.04
C VAL A 271 -15.94 -2.85 1.57
N THR A 272 -16.84 -3.66 2.12
CA THR A 272 -16.51 -5.00 2.62
C THR A 272 -16.35 -5.93 1.42
N PRO A 273 -15.22 -6.66 1.28
CA PRO A 273 -15.13 -7.74 0.32
C PRO A 273 -16.21 -8.77 0.67
N ALA A 274 -17.13 -9.06 -0.27
CA ALA A 274 -18.09 -10.13 -0.06
C ALA A 274 -17.32 -11.45 0.17
N PRO A 275 -17.69 -12.26 1.17
CA PRO A 275 -17.10 -13.58 1.31
C PRO A 275 -17.32 -14.34 0.01
N VAL A 276 -16.25 -14.91 -0.54
CA VAL A 276 -16.37 -15.90 -1.61
C VAL A 276 -17.13 -17.06 -0.99
N VAL A 277 -18.40 -17.20 -1.36
CA VAL A 277 -19.13 -18.45 -1.15
C VAL A 277 -18.45 -19.43 -2.11
N GLU A 278 -17.49 -20.22 -1.62
CA GLU A 278 -17.13 -21.44 -2.33
C GLU A 278 -18.41 -22.26 -2.48
N PRO A 279 -18.73 -22.78 -3.68
CA PRO A 279 -19.81 -23.73 -3.79
C PRO A 279 -19.50 -24.86 -2.81
N ASP A 280 -20.45 -25.12 -1.92
CA ASP A 280 -20.38 -26.18 -0.94
C ASP A 280 -20.36 -27.53 -1.68
N ASP A 281 -19.16 -27.95 -2.09
CA ASP A 281 -18.91 -29.25 -2.71
C ASP A 281 -19.11 -30.41 -1.70
N GLU A 282 -19.52 -30.13 -0.45
CA GLU A 282 -19.78 -31.18 0.54
C GLU A 282 -21.13 -31.89 0.33
N HIS A 283 -22.07 -31.34 -0.44
CA HIS A 283 -23.37 -32.01 -0.69
C HIS A 283 -23.79 -32.08 -2.18
N PRO A 284 -23.04 -32.81 -3.04
CA PRO A 284 -23.47 -33.13 -4.40
C PRO A 284 -24.82 -33.86 -4.44
N VAL A 285 -25.16 -34.58 -3.36
CA VAL A 285 -26.43 -35.30 -3.22
C VAL A 285 -27.61 -34.33 -3.07
N ALA A 286 -27.45 -33.20 -2.37
CA ALA A 286 -28.53 -32.21 -2.22
C ALA A 286 -28.81 -31.47 -3.54
N ALA A 287 -27.77 -31.17 -4.31
CA ALA A 287 -27.91 -30.57 -5.64
C ALA A 287 -28.57 -31.53 -6.65
N VAL A 288 -28.24 -32.82 -6.61
CA VAL A 288 -28.85 -33.85 -7.47
C VAL A 288 -30.31 -34.10 -7.06
N LEU A 289 -30.63 -34.15 -5.76
CA LEU A 289 -32.01 -34.31 -5.26
C LEU A 289 -32.90 -33.10 -5.55
N ALA A 290 -32.32 -31.89 -5.64
CA ALA A 290 -33.06 -30.69 -6.02
C ALA A 290 -33.39 -30.65 -7.53
N LEU A 291 -32.57 -31.29 -8.37
CA LEU A 291 -32.79 -31.38 -9.81
C LEU A 291 -33.72 -32.53 -10.21
N ASP A 292 -33.77 -33.61 -9.41
CA ASP A 292 -34.68 -34.73 -9.62
C ASP A 292 -35.32 -35.21 -8.31
N PRO A 293 -36.48 -34.64 -7.92
CA PRO A 293 -37.19 -35.02 -6.70
C PRO A 293 -37.72 -36.46 -6.71
N THR A 294 -37.63 -37.19 -7.83
CA THR A 294 -38.05 -38.59 -7.91
C THR A 294 -37.06 -39.56 -7.26
N LEU A 295 -35.83 -39.10 -6.97
CA LEU A 295 -34.79 -39.86 -6.27
C LEU A 295 -34.94 -39.87 -4.74
N LEU A 296 -35.95 -39.18 -4.20
CA LEU A 296 -36.26 -39.25 -2.77
C LEU A 296 -36.64 -40.69 -2.39
N PRO A 297 -36.01 -41.29 -1.36
CA PRO A 297 -36.43 -42.59 -0.85
C PRO A 297 -37.90 -42.53 -0.48
N ARG A 298 -38.75 -43.32 -1.16
CA ARG A 298 -40.16 -43.43 -0.79
C ARG A 298 -40.22 -43.92 0.65
N GLN A 299 -40.74 -43.09 1.54
CA GLN A 299 -41.05 -43.51 2.90
C GLN A 299 -42.05 -44.66 2.79
N SER A 300 -41.63 -45.86 3.18
CA SER A 300 -42.51 -47.01 3.30
C SER A 300 -43.64 -46.68 4.29
N PRO A 301 -44.91 -46.92 3.94
CA PRO A 301 -46.02 -46.60 4.84
C PRO A 301 -45.91 -47.44 6.11
N GLU A 302 -46.02 -46.79 7.27
CA GLU A 302 -46.06 -47.43 8.59
C GLU A 302 -47.11 -48.55 8.63
N PRO A 303 -46.81 -49.70 9.28
CA PRO A 303 -47.80 -50.74 9.49
C PRO A 303 -48.88 -50.24 10.46
N ARG A 304 -50.08 -50.02 9.91
CA ARG A 304 -51.32 -49.69 10.60
C ARG A 304 -51.54 -50.64 11.78
N LYS A 305 -51.45 -50.14 13.01
CA LYS A 305 -51.84 -50.88 14.22
C LYS A 305 -53.32 -51.29 14.10
N LEU A 306 -53.56 -52.59 13.94
CA LEU A 306 -54.87 -53.21 14.10
C LEU A 306 -55.17 -53.29 15.60
N THR A 307 -56.02 -52.42 16.11
CA THR A 307 -56.70 -52.62 17.39
C THR A 307 -57.84 -53.60 17.16
N SER A 308 -57.67 -54.84 17.61
CA SER A 308 -58.74 -55.82 17.76
C SER A 308 -59.24 -55.82 19.21
N LEU A 309 -60.56 -55.63 19.34
CA LEU A 309 -61.47 -56.02 20.43
C LEU A 309 -61.18 -55.55 21.86
#